data_AF-X1EWM8-F1
#
_entry.id   AF-X1EWM8-F1
#
_cell.length_a   1.000
_cell.length_b   1.000
_cell.length_c   1.000
_cell.angle_alpha   90.00
_cell.angle_beta   90.00
_cell.angle_gamma   90.00
#
_symmetry.space_group_name_H-M   'P 1'
#
loop_
_entity.id
_entity.type
_entity.pdbx_description
1 polymer ?
#
loop_
_entity_poly.entity_id
_entity_poly.type
_entity_poly.pdbx_seq_one_letter_code
_entity_poly.pdbx_strand_id
1 'polypeptide(L)'
;YSRPYISALKEYAKLCDECVIGTDADIEGCNIGLFDALPFIIKANKTIKVRQLWLSSLKKKEIISKYSNLINPKWSWGETGEARAIIDAVIGFSSTREVTNTFKPLLNEINAKFVSIGRVQTSLLYLIFLRDQEIDRFVPEPYWTIEANLSYKTHIIKAFHDKNPFIKEKELEAKFIHQKIKNEKIAVILSNSKNTNIINPPTPLNTSKALVLLTRRLKISANAAMNAMNTLYLNKIISYPRTDSDKYQCYILQYPHRYRLRIHRII
;
A
#
# COMPACT_ATOMS: atom_id res chain seq x y z
N TYR A 1 10.65 29.57 5.18
CA TYR A 1 10.47 28.45 6.13
C TYR A 1 11.78 27.70 6.41
N SER A 2 12.58 27.31 5.40
CA SER A 2 13.81 26.50 5.60
C SER A 2 15.06 27.24 6.12
N ARG A 3 15.10 28.57 6.01
CA ARG A 3 16.29 29.38 6.35
C ARG A 3 16.84 29.15 7.78
N PRO A 4 16.02 29.08 8.85
CA PRO A 4 16.53 28.83 10.21
C PRO A 4 17.25 27.49 10.34
N TYR A 5 16.71 26.43 9.74
CA TYR A 5 17.32 25.10 9.76
C TYR A 5 18.65 25.07 9.00
N ILE A 6 18.71 25.70 7.82
CA ILE A 6 19.95 25.79 7.03
C ILE A 6 21.02 26.58 7.81
N SER A 7 20.63 27.64 8.50
CA SER A 7 21.55 28.42 9.34
C SER A 7 22.14 27.56 10.46
N ALA A 8 21.29 26.84 11.19
CA ALA A 8 21.72 25.93 12.25
C ALA A 8 22.67 24.85 11.71
N LEU A 9 22.35 24.21 10.58
CA LEU A 9 23.22 23.19 9.97
C LEU A 9 24.62 23.73 9.68
N LYS A 10 24.72 24.95 9.12
CA LYS A 10 26.02 25.57 8.81
C LYS A 10 26.80 25.97 10.05
N GLU A 11 26.11 26.41 11.10
CA GLU A 11 26.73 26.81 12.36
C GLU A 11 27.33 25.60 13.07
N TYR A 12 26.52 24.56 13.30
CA TYR A 12 26.99 23.35 13.97
C TYR A 12 28.01 22.56 13.14
N ALA A 13 27.93 22.58 11.81
CA ALA A 13 28.92 21.93 10.96
C ALA A 13 30.36 22.41 11.21
N LYS A 14 30.54 23.69 11.60
CA LYS A 14 31.87 24.25 11.91
C LYS A 14 32.42 23.76 13.25
N LEU A 15 31.55 23.28 14.13
CA LEU A 15 31.87 22.89 15.50
C LEU A 15 31.99 21.36 15.67
N CYS A 16 31.69 20.58 14.63
CA CYS A 16 31.62 19.12 14.69
C CYS A 16 32.61 18.47 13.72
N ASP A 17 33.22 17.36 14.16
CA ASP A 17 34.11 16.54 13.34
C ASP A 17 33.36 15.49 12.49
N GLU A 18 32.14 15.15 12.90
CA GLU A 18 31.31 14.12 12.26
C GLU A 18 29.85 14.58 12.13
N CYS A 19 29.24 14.28 10.99
CA CYS A 19 27.83 14.43 10.69
C CYS A 19 27.19 13.04 10.53
N VAL A 20 26.24 12.73 11.40
CA VAL A 20 25.44 11.50 11.31
C VAL A 20 24.06 11.83 10.76
N ILE A 21 23.76 11.34 9.55
CA ILE A 21 22.44 11.51 8.93
C ILE A 21 21.45 10.58 9.62
N GLY A 22 20.48 11.17 10.33
CA GLY A 22 19.46 10.46 11.11
C GLY A 22 18.04 10.61 10.58
N THR A 23 17.89 10.88 9.28
CA THR A 23 16.58 10.89 8.60
C THR A 23 15.97 9.48 8.56
N ASP A 24 14.67 9.41 8.27
CA ASP A 24 13.97 8.12 8.19
C ASP A 24 14.61 7.20 7.13
N ALA A 25 14.51 5.89 7.39
CA ALA A 25 15.19 4.85 6.62
C ALA A 25 14.45 4.48 5.32
N ASP A 26 14.16 5.48 4.48
CA ASP A 26 13.62 5.32 3.14
C ASP A 26 14.35 6.18 2.09
N ILE A 27 13.91 6.09 0.84
CA ILE A 27 14.46 6.85 -0.29
C ILE A 27 14.34 8.36 -0.05
N GLU A 28 13.20 8.84 0.47
CA GLU A 28 12.97 10.26 0.73
C GLU A 28 13.85 10.78 1.86
N GLY A 29 13.99 10.03 2.95
CA GLY A 29 14.88 10.36 4.04
C GLY A 29 16.34 10.40 3.59
N CYS A 30 16.76 9.48 2.71
CA CYS A 30 18.09 9.55 2.11
C CYS A 30 18.27 10.78 1.22
N ASN A 31 17.28 11.12 0.40
CA ASN A 31 17.30 12.33 -0.43
C ASN A 31 17.45 13.59 0.44
N ILE A 32 16.55 13.77 1.41
CA ILE A 32 16.58 14.92 2.33
C ILE A 32 17.93 15.02 3.06
N GLY A 33 18.43 13.89 3.56
CA GLY A 33 19.70 13.87 4.28
C GLY A 33 20.90 14.22 3.40
N LEU A 34 20.98 13.64 2.20
CA LEU A 34 22.17 13.66 1.35
C LEU A 34 22.21 14.79 0.32
N PHE A 35 21.05 15.18 -0.21
CA PHE A 35 20.95 16.16 -1.29
C PHE A 35 20.35 17.49 -0.82
N ASP A 36 19.43 17.49 0.15
CA ASP A 36 18.92 18.76 0.69
C ASP A 36 19.79 19.33 1.82
N ALA A 37 20.15 18.52 2.81
CA ALA A 37 20.82 18.99 4.04
C ALA A 37 22.35 19.00 3.93
N LEU A 38 22.94 17.86 3.55
CA LEU A 38 24.38 17.65 3.56
C LEU A 38 25.20 18.66 2.72
N PRO A 39 24.74 19.17 1.56
CA PRO A 39 25.53 20.15 0.81
C PRO A 39 25.81 21.44 1.59
N PHE A 40 24.89 21.86 2.46
CA PHE A 40 25.10 23.02 3.33
C PHE A 40 26.12 22.74 4.42
N ILE A 41 26.16 21.51 4.94
CA ILE A 41 27.10 21.05 5.96
C ILE A 41 28.51 20.96 5.36
N ILE A 42 28.68 20.29 4.23
CA ILE A 42 29.98 20.15 3.54
C ILE A 42 30.53 21.52 3.11
N LYS A 43 29.66 22.44 2.67
CA LYS A 43 30.07 23.81 2.34
C LYS A 43 30.62 24.57 3.54
N ALA A 44 30.12 24.30 4.74
CA ALA A 44 30.58 24.92 5.98
C ALA A 44 31.82 24.23 6.58
N ASN A 45 31.95 22.91 6.42
CA ASN A 45 33.10 22.12 6.86
C ASN A 45 33.40 21.02 5.84
N LYS A 46 34.44 21.22 5.02
CA LYS A 46 34.80 20.31 3.91
C LYS A 46 35.41 18.99 4.38
N THR A 47 35.94 18.94 5.60
CA THR A 47 36.65 17.78 6.16
C THR A 47 35.77 16.93 7.07
N ILE A 48 34.50 17.32 7.26
CA ILE A 48 33.57 16.61 8.14
C ILE A 48 33.34 15.17 7.69
N LYS A 49 33.43 14.22 8.61
CA LYS A 49 33.13 12.80 8.33
C LYS A 49 31.62 12.61 8.24
N VAL A 50 31.14 11.83 7.28
CA VAL A 50 29.70 11.61 7.08
C VAL A 50 29.35 10.14 7.27
N ARG A 51 28.39 9.88 8.16
CA ARG A 51 27.83 8.55 8.42
C ARG A 51 26.31 8.62 8.39
N GLN A 52 25.65 7.47 8.36
CA GLN A 52 24.19 7.40 8.41
C GLN A 52 23.72 6.42 9.48
N LEU A 53 22.69 6.84 10.21
CA LEU A 53 21.97 6.04 11.18
C LEU A 53 20.76 5.41 10.50
N TRP A 54 20.66 4.07 10.49
CA TRP A 54 19.60 3.35 9.80
C TRP A 54 18.66 2.64 10.78
N LEU A 55 17.50 3.27 11.02
CA LEU A 55 16.51 2.82 12.02
C LEU A 55 15.27 2.23 11.36
N SER A 56 14.75 1.15 11.95
CA SER A 56 13.44 0.57 11.68
C SER A 56 12.45 0.82 12.84
N SER A 57 12.94 1.26 14.00
CA SER A 57 12.14 1.71 15.14
C SER A 57 12.86 2.79 15.95
N LEU A 58 12.08 3.71 16.54
CA LEU A 58 12.57 4.76 17.43
C LEU A 58 12.70 4.31 18.91
N LYS A 59 12.75 2.99 19.15
CA LYS A 59 12.97 2.43 20.49
C LYS A 59 14.42 2.62 20.92
N LYS A 60 14.63 2.97 22.19
CA LYS A 60 15.96 3.23 22.77
C LYS A 60 16.99 2.13 22.48
N LYS A 61 16.61 0.85 22.64
CA LYS A 61 17.49 -0.30 22.38
C LYS A 61 18.01 -0.32 20.94
N GLU A 62 17.14 -0.01 19.97
CA GLU A 62 17.50 -0.02 18.56
C GLU A 62 18.39 1.18 18.21
N ILE A 63 18.04 2.37 18.71
CA ILE A 63 18.84 3.58 18.51
C ILE A 63 20.28 3.37 18.99
N ILE A 64 20.46 2.88 20.22
CA ILE A 64 21.80 2.61 20.77
C ILE A 64 22.54 1.58 19.91
N SER A 65 21.90 0.46 19.58
CA SER A 65 22.51 -0.60 18.78
C SER A 65 22.93 -0.14 17.38
N LYS A 66 22.10 0.67 16.72
CA LYS A 66 22.36 1.20 15.38
C LYS A 66 23.34 2.36 15.40
N TYR A 67 23.37 3.15 16.46
CA TYR A 67 24.37 4.21 16.63
C TYR A 67 25.78 3.62 16.82
N SER A 68 25.92 2.50 17.54
CA SER A 68 27.21 1.80 17.60
C SER A 68 27.63 1.15 16.27
N ASN A 69 26.69 1.01 15.32
CA ASN A 69 26.90 0.37 14.02
C ASN A 69 26.42 1.28 12.87
N LEU A 70 26.89 2.53 12.85
CA LEU A 70 26.58 3.45 11.76
C LEU A 70 27.01 2.86 10.43
N ILE A 71 26.25 3.15 9.37
CA ILE A 71 26.58 2.71 8.03
C ILE A 71 27.22 3.85 7.23
N ASN A 72 27.86 3.50 6.12
CA ASN A 72 28.19 4.50 5.11
C ASN A 72 26.89 5.07 4.52
N PRO A 73 26.86 6.36 4.16
CA PRO A 73 25.69 6.97 3.56
C PRO A 73 25.21 6.23 2.32
N LYS A 74 23.90 6.01 2.22
CA LYS A 74 23.27 5.33 1.09
C LYS A 74 23.04 6.27 -0.10
N TRP A 75 24.14 6.65 -0.76
CA TRP A 75 24.12 7.54 -1.92
C TRP A 75 23.15 7.11 -3.01
N SER A 76 23.16 5.82 -3.40
CA SER A 76 22.25 5.31 -4.44
C SER A 76 20.77 5.49 -4.12
N TRP A 77 20.38 5.47 -2.84
CA TRP A 77 19.00 5.72 -2.42
C TRP A 77 18.67 7.21 -2.51
N GLY A 78 19.59 8.08 -2.08
CA GLY A 78 19.44 9.52 -2.25
C GLY A 78 19.34 9.92 -3.72
N GLU A 79 20.23 9.39 -4.57
CA GLU A 79 20.24 9.61 -6.02
C GLU A 79 18.93 9.15 -6.68
N THR A 80 18.37 8.03 -6.23
CA THR A 80 17.07 7.55 -6.71
C THR A 80 15.97 8.55 -6.38
N GLY A 81 15.95 9.08 -5.14
CA GLY A 81 15.00 10.11 -4.73
C GLY A 81 15.17 11.40 -5.50
N GLU A 82 16.41 11.83 -5.73
CA GLU A 82 16.74 13.06 -6.45
C GLU A 82 16.38 12.96 -7.93
N ALA A 83 16.75 11.86 -8.59
CA ALA A 83 16.36 11.59 -9.97
C ALA A 83 14.83 11.61 -10.13
N ARG A 84 14.10 10.99 -9.17
CA ARG A 84 12.64 11.01 -9.16
C ARG A 84 12.10 12.44 -9.03
N ALA A 85 12.65 13.24 -8.12
CA ALA A 85 12.24 14.63 -7.91
C ALA A 85 12.46 15.48 -9.18
N ILE A 86 13.63 15.34 -9.81
CA ILE A 86 13.95 16.04 -11.07
C ILE A 86 12.99 15.63 -12.19
N ILE A 87 12.76 14.33 -12.39
CA ILE A 87 11.88 13.82 -13.45
C ILE A 87 10.44 14.31 -13.22
N ASP A 88 9.93 14.19 -12.00
CA ASP A 88 8.57 14.62 -11.65
C ASP A 88 8.42 16.14 -11.86
N ALA A 89 9.46 16.94 -11.54
CA ALA A 89 9.47 18.39 -11.77
C ALA A 89 9.52 18.74 -13.27
N VAL A 90 10.42 18.12 -14.04
CA VAL A 90 10.56 18.37 -15.49
C VAL A 90 9.25 18.06 -16.20
N ILE A 91 8.71 16.86 -16.00
CA ILE A 91 7.44 16.45 -16.64
C ILE A 91 6.30 17.32 -16.13
N GLY A 92 6.19 17.50 -14.81
CA GLY A 92 5.10 18.21 -14.17
C GLY A 92 5.02 19.67 -14.63
N PHE A 93 6.12 20.42 -14.55
CA PHE A 93 6.14 21.84 -14.91
C PHE A 93 5.97 22.06 -16.40
N SER A 94 6.68 21.31 -17.25
CA SER A 94 6.57 21.46 -18.70
C SER A 94 5.17 21.09 -19.21
N SER A 95 4.65 19.94 -18.80
CA SER A 95 3.37 19.43 -19.30
C SER A 95 2.18 20.19 -18.73
N THR A 96 2.22 20.58 -17.44
CA THR A 96 1.18 21.43 -16.85
C THR A 96 1.09 22.77 -17.59
N ARG A 97 2.23 23.40 -17.88
CA ARG A 97 2.27 24.67 -18.62
C ARG A 97 1.71 24.52 -20.02
N GLU A 98 2.15 23.50 -20.75
CA GLU A 98 1.71 23.27 -22.13
C GLU A 98 0.21 23.00 -22.20
N VAL A 99 -0.29 22.02 -21.44
CA VAL A 99 -1.71 21.65 -21.42
C VAL A 99 -2.58 22.83 -20.96
N THR A 100 -2.16 23.57 -19.93
CA THR A 100 -2.92 24.73 -19.45
C THR A 100 -3.03 25.82 -20.51
N ASN A 101 -1.96 26.08 -21.27
CA ASN A 101 -1.98 27.11 -22.32
C ASN A 101 -2.80 26.66 -23.54
N THR A 102 -2.60 25.42 -23.99
CA THR A 102 -3.29 24.86 -25.16
C THR A 102 -4.80 24.78 -24.94
N PHE A 103 -5.24 24.39 -23.73
CA PHE A 103 -6.67 24.27 -23.41
C PHE A 103 -7.25 25.50 -22.72
N LYS A 104 -6.54 26.63 -22.68
CA LYS A 104 -6.98 27.83 -21.96
C LYS A 104 -8.42 28.28 -22.27
N PRO A 105 -8.89 28.30 -23.54
CA PRO A 105 -10.28 28.65 -23.84
C PRO A 105 -11.28 27.73 -23.14
N LEU A 106 -11.07 26.41 -23.24
CA LEU A 106 -11.89 25.39 -22.58
C LEU A 106 -11.84 25.51 -21.04
N LEU A 107 -10.65 25.76 -20.48
CA LEU A 107 -10.49 25.93 -19.04
C LEU A 107 -11.27 27.15 -18.52
N ASN A 108 -11.33 28.23 -19.29
CA ASN A 108 -12.13 29.40 -18.93
C ASN A 108 -13.64 29.08 -18.92
N GLU A 109 -14.13 28.27 -19.86
CA GLU A 109 -15.54 27.84 -19.90
C GLU A 109 -15.95 27.06 -18.64
N ILE A 110 -15.04 26.24 -18.11
CA ILE A 110 -15.26 25.45 -16.88
C ILE A 110 -14.75 26.13 -15.60
N ASN A 111 -14.39 27.41 -15.67
CA ASN A 111 -13.83 28.21 -14.56
C ASN A 111 -12.62 27.54 -13.86
N ALA A 112 -11.79 26.83 -14.62
CA ALA A 112 -10.56 26.22 -14.16
C ALA A 112 -9.35 27.10 -14.49
N LYS A 113 -8.46 27.31 -13.52
CA LYS A 113 -7.27 28.16 -13.70
C LYS A 113 -6.13 27.45 -14.43
N PHE A 114 -5.95 26.16 -14.18
CA PHE A 114 -4.90 25.33 -14.78
C PHE A 114 -5.24 23.85 -14.64
N VAL A 115 -4.52 23.00 -15.38
CA VAL A 115 -4.60 21.54 -15.29
C VAL A 115 -3.26 20.99 -14.86
N SER A 116 -3.20 20.39 -13.68
CA SER A 116 -2.00 19.70 -13.20
C SER A 116 -1.78 18.43 -14.00
N ILE A 117 -0.60 18.31 -14.62
CA ILE A 117 -0.12 17.09 -15.24
C ILE A 117 1.03 16.55 -14.39
N GLY A 118 1.04 15.24 -14.15
CA GLY A 118 2.08 14.59 -13.38
C GLY A 118 2.26 13.15 -13.84
N ARG A 119 3.52 12.69 -13.87
CA ARG A 119 3.89 11.36 -14.37
C ARG A 119 3.05 10.23 -13.76
N VAL A 120 2.78 10.28 -12.45
CA VAL A 120 1.95 9.28 -11.75
C VAL A 120 0.48 9.69 -11.70
N GLN A 121 0.18 10.96 -11.41
CA GLN A 121 -1.18 11.46 -11.26
C GLN A 121 -2.02 11.24 -12.53
N THR A 122 -1.48 11.61 -13.69
CA THR A 122 -2.17 11.51 -14.98
C THR A 122 -2.37 10.05 -15.37
N SER A 123 -1.37 9.19 -15.15
CA SER A 123 -1.47 7.75 -15.40
C SER A 123 -2.54 7.09 -14.53
N LEU A 124 -2.62 7.46 -13.25
CA LEU A 124 -3.65 6.95 -12.33
C LEU A 124 -5.05 7.41 -12.73
N LEU A 125 -5.22 8.68 -13.09
CA LEU A 125 -6.49 9.20 -13.59
C LEU A 125 -6.95 8.46 -14.85
N TYR A 126 -6.02 8.14 -15.75
CA TYR A 126 -6.32 7.36 -16.95
C TYR A 126 -6.80 5.94 -16.63
N LEU A 127 -6.23 5.26 -15.63
CA LEU A 127 -6.72 3.96 -15.18
C LEU A 127 -8.15 4.03 -14.63
N ILE A 128 -8.50 5.12 -13.92
CA ILE A 128 -9.87 5.35 -13.43
C ILE A 128 -10.81 5.56 -14.61
N PHE A 129 -10.42 6.40 -15.57
CA PHE A 129 -11.19 6.63 -16.80
C PHE A 129 -11.44 5.33 -17.59
N LEU A 130 -10.42 4.47 -17.74
CA LEU A 130 -10.59 3.18 -18.40
C LEU A 130 -11.60 2.29 -17.67
N ARG A 131 -11.58 2.28 -16.34
CA ARG A 131 -12.52 1.49 -15.54
C ARG A 131 -13.95 2.01 -15.67
N ASP A 132 -14.12 3.33 -15.73
CA ASP A 132 -15.41 3.98 -15.96
C ASP A 132 -15.98 3.62 -17.34
N GLN A 133 -15.14 3.69 -18.38
CA GLN A 133 -15.49 3.24 -19.73
C GLN A 133 -15.84 1.74 -19.81
N GLU A 134 -15.17 0.89 -19.04
CA GLU A 134 -15.49 -0.53 -18.94
C GLU A 134 -16.88 -0.74 -18.33
N ILE A 135 -17.23 0.03 -17.30
CA ILE A 135 -18.54 -0.01 -16.65
C ILE A 135 -19.63 0.48 -17.62
N ASP A 136 -19.41 1.60 -18.31
CA ASP A 136 -20.37 2.16 -19.28
C ASP A 136 -20.65 1.22 -20.46
N ARG A 137 -19.62 0.49 -20.90
CA ARG A 137 -19.72 -0.47 -22.01
C ARG A 137 -20.17 -1.85 -21.56
N PHE A 138 -20.29 -2.09 -20.26
CA PHE A 138 -20.73 -3.38 -19.74
C PHE A 138 -22.20 -3.61 -20.07
N VAL A 139 -22.48 -4.57 -20.95
CA VAL A 139 -23.83 -5.04 -21.25
C VAL A 139 -24.09 -6.29 -20.40
N PRO A 140 -24.97 -6.22 -19.38
CA PRO A 140 -25.28 -7.38 -18.55
C PRO A 140 -25.93 -8.48 -19.39
N GLU A 141 -25.39 -9.69 -19.31
CA GLU A 141 -25.97 -10.86 -19.98
C GLU A 141 -26.75 -11.72 -18.99
N PRO A 142 -27.97 -12.17 -19.36
CA PRO A 142 -28.73 -13.07 -18.51
C PRO A 142 -28.01 -14.42 -18.41
N TYR A 143 -28.01 -14.98 -17.20
CA TYR A 143 -27.58 -16.33 -16.92
C TYR A 143 -28.56 -16.99 -15.97
N TRP A 144 -28.61 -18.32 -15.99
CA TRP A 144 -29.46 -19.11 -15.10
C TRP A 144 -28.61 -19.95 -14.16
N THR A 145 -29.09 -20.08 -12.94
CA THR A 145 -28.53 -21.01 -11.96
C THR A 145 -29.64 -21.96 -11.55
N ILE A 146 -29.31 -23.24 -11.49
CA ILE A 146 -30.20 -24.26 -10.95
C ILE A 146 -29.81 -24.47 -9.49
N GLU A 147 -30.71 -24.06 -8.60
CA GLU A 147 -30.60 -24.20 -7.15
C GLU A 147 -31.74 -25.10 -6.64
N ALA A 148 -31.40 -26.12 -5.86
CA ALA A 148 -32.34 -26.98 -5.16
C ALA A 148 -32.31 -26.65 -3.67
N ASN A 149 -33.48 -26.32 -3.13
CA ASN A 149 -33.68 -26.14 -1.69
C ASN A 149 -34.06 -27.49 -1.08
N LEU A 150 -33.14 -28.08 -0.33
CA LEU A 150 -33.30 -29.39 0.31
C LEU A 150 -33.53 -29.21 1.81
N SER A 151 -34.40 -30.02 2.39
CA SER A 151 -34.59 -30.09 3.85
C SER A 151 -34.11 -31.43 4.37
N TYR A 152 -33.23 -31.43 5.38
CA TYR A 152 -32.81 -32.64 6.08
C TYR A 152 -32.85 -32.40 7.59
N LYS A 153 -33.76 -33.09 8.28
CA LYS A 153 -34.07 -32.86 9.71
C LYS A 153 -34.40 -31.39 9.96
N THR A 154 -33.60 -30.70 10.76
CA THR A 154 -33.74 -29.27 11.09
C THR A 154 -32.94 -28.34 10.17
N HIS A 155 -32.23 -28.88 9.16
CA HIS A 155 -31.34 -28.11 8.31
C HIS A 155 -31.96 -27.86 6.93
N ILE A 156 -31.78 -26.64 6.43
CA ILE A 156 -32.05 -26.26 5.05
C ILE A 156 -30.71 -26.20 4.32
N ILE A 157 -30.62 -26.92 3.20
CA ILE A 157 -29.40 -27.05 2.40
C ILE A 157 -29.70 -26.52 1.00
N LYS A 158 -28.87 -25.60 0.52
CA LYS A 158 -28.90 -25.14 -0.88
C LYS A 158 -27.90 -25.96 -1.68
N ALA A 159 -28.40 -26.74 -2.63
CA ALA A 159 -27.57 -27.48 -3.57
C ALA A 159 -27.59 -26.80 -4.94
N PHE A 160 -26.41 -26.56 -5.51
CA PHE A 160 -26.26 -25.96 -6.83
C PHE A 160 -25.88 -27.03 -7.85
N HIS A 161 -26.45 -26.95 -9.05
CA HIS A 161 -26.03 -27.80 -10.15
C HIS A 161 -24.55 -27.57 -10.50
N ASP A 162 -23.81 -28.63 -10.81
CA ASP A 162 -22.36 -28.61 -11.07
C ASP A 162 -21.96 -27.70 -12.24
N LYS A 163 -22.79 -27.67 -13.28
CA LYS A 163 -22.62 -26.82 -14.48
C LYS A 163 -23.03 -25.35 -14.31
N ASN A 164 -23.45 -24.91 -13.12
CA ASN A 164 -23.78 -23.49 -12.92
C ASN A 164 -22.54 -22.59 -13.12
N PRO A 165 -22.71 -21.35 -13.61
CA PRO A 165 -23.94 -20.79 -14.21
C PRO A 165 -24.13 -21.22 -15.67
N PHE A 166 -25.38 -21.33 -16.12
CA PHE A 166 -25.74 -21.52 -17.52
C PHE A 166 -25.88 -20.15 -18.20
N ILE A 167 -24.99 -19.84 -19.14
CA ILE A 167 -25.03 -18.63 -19.96
C ILE A 167 -26.20 -18.63 -20.96
N LYS A 168 -26.47 -17.50 -21.61
CA LYS A 168 -27.60 -17.27 -22.53
C LYS A 168 -27.84 -18.41 -23.53
N GLU A 169 -26.78 -18.92 -24.15
CA GLU A 169 -26.82 -19.97 -25.17
C GLU A 169 -27.24 -21.33 -24.61
N LYS A 170 -27.13 -21.54 -23.29
CA LYS A 170 -27.48 -22.77 -22.59
C LYS A 170 -28.81 -22.70 -21.85
N GLU A 171 -29.64 -21.70 -22.15
CA GLU A 171 -30.96 -21.55 -21.52
C GLU A 171 -31.84 -22.81 -21.66
N LEU A 172 -31.86 -23.41 -22.86
CA LEU A 172 -32.67 -24.60 -23.14
C LEU A 172 -32.19 -25.81 -22.32
N GLU A 173 -30.87 -25.98 -22.18
CA GLU A 173 -30.28 -27.02 -21.32
C GLU A 173 -30.70 -26.80 -19.86
N ALA A 174 -30.59 -25.57 -19.36
CA ALA A 174 -30.98 -25.23 -18.00
C ALA A 174 -32.48 -25.49 -17.75
N LYS A 175 -33.35 -25.09 -18.68
CA LYS A 175 -34.80 -25.34 -18.61
C LYS A 175 -35.13 -26.83 -18.65
N PHE A 176 -34.45 -27.60 -19.50
CA PHE A 176 -34.64 -29.04 -19.59
C PHE A 176 -34.25 -29.74 -18.28
N ILE A 177 -33.08 -29.41 -17.73
CA ILE A 177 -32.63 -29.96 -16.44
C ILE A 177 -33.62 -29.57 -15.33
N HIS A 178 -34.00 -28.29 -15.26
CA HIS A 178 -34.97 -27.82 -14.27
C HIS A 178 -36.31 -28.57 -14.39
N GLN A 179 -36.85 -28.73 -15.59
CA GLN A 179 -38.11 -29.47 -15.80
C GLN A 179 -38.01 -30.93 -15.37
N LYS A 180 -36.85 -31.56 -15.55
CA LYS A 180 -36.61 -32.95 -15.12
C LYS A 180 -36.60 -33.08 -13.60
N ILE A 181 -36.06 -32.09 -12.87
CA ILE A 181 -35.87 -32.18 -11.41
C ILE A 181 -36.92 -31.45 -10.58
N LYS A 182 -37.73 -30.55 -11.16
CA LYS A 182 -38.62 -29.63 -10.40
C LYS A 182 -39.62 -30.30 -9.47
N ASN A 183 -40.06 -31.52 -9.81
CA ASN A 183 -41.06 -32.27 -9.05
C ASN A 183 -40.43 -33.34 -8.15
N GLU A 184 -39.11 -33.51 -8.21
CA GLU A 184 -38.41 -34.48 -7.38
C GLU A 184 -38.41 -34.03 -5.93
N LYS A 185 -38.78 -34.94 -5.03
CA LYS A 185 -38.88 -34.68 -3.59
C LYS A 185 -37.73 -35.29 -2.79
N ILE A 186 -36.94 -36.13 -3.44
CA ILE A 186 -35.90 -36.95 -2.81
C ILE A 186 -34.57 -36.62 -3.48
N ALA A 187 -33.56 -36.29 -2.67
CA ALA A 187 -32.19 -36.17 -3.11
C ALA A 187 -31.35 -37.26 -2.42
N VAL A 188 -30.46 -37.91 -3.18
CA VAL A 188 -29.56 -38.94 -2.67
C VAL A 188 -28.14 -38.37 -2.61
N ILE A 189 -27.47 -38.58 -1.48
CA ILE A 189 -26.06 -38.22 -1.33
C ILE A 189 -25.23 -39.30 -2.02
N LEU A 190 -24.58 -38.94 -3.14
CA LEU A 190 -23.74 -39.86 -3.90
C LEU A 190 -22.34 -40.02 -3.30
N SER A 191 -21.79 -38.95 -2.74
CA SER A 191 -20.48 -38.96 -2.09
C SER A 191 -20.41 -37.90 -1.00
N ASN A 192 -19.57 -38.15 0.00
CA ASN A 192 -19.26 -37.21 1.06
C ASN A 192 -17.75 -37.21 1.27
N SER A 193 -17.09 -36.09 0.94
CA SER A 193 -15.66 -35.91 1.16
C SER A 193 -15.44 -34.89 2.29
N LYS A 194 -14.50 -35.20 3.18
CA LYS A 194 -14.05 -34.31 4.24
C LYS A 194 -12.61 -33.92 3.97
N ASN A 195 -12.39 -32.66 3.62
CA ASN A 195 -11.07 -32.10 3.46
C ASN A 195 -10.76 -31.19 4.64
N THR A 196 -9.61 -31.39 5.26
CA THR A 196 -9.09 -30.49 6.30
C THR A 196 -8.35 -29.34 5.64
N ASN A 197 -8.95 -28.16 5.65
CA ASN A 197 -8.28 -26.94 5.19
C ASN A 197 -7.52 -26.30 6.36
N ILE A 198 -6.20 -26.16 6.23
CA ILE A 198 -5.38 -25.44 7.20
C ILE A 198 -5.43 -23.95 6.85
N ILE A 199 -6.03 -23.15 7.71
CA ILE A 199 -6.02 -21.69 7.58
C ILE A 199 -4.79 -21.14 8.29
N ASN A 200 -3.85 -20.60 7.50
CA ASN A 200 -2.64 -19.99 8.05
C ASN A 200 -2.95 -18.62 8.68
N PRO A 201 -2.24 -18.25 9.76
CA PRO A 201 -2.35 -16.90 10.32
C PRO A 201 -1.87 -15.86 9.29
N PRO A 202 -2.37 -14.60 9.38
CA PRO A 202 -1.97 -13.55 8.46
C PRO A 202 -0.48 -13.24 8.59
N THR A 203 0.12 -12.82 7.47
CA THR A 203 1.49 -12.29 7.45
C THR A 203 1.55 -10.91 8.13
N PRO A 204 2.73 -10.48 8.62
CA PRO A 204 2.98 -9.10 8.99
C PRO A 204 2.44 -8.11 7.94
N LEU A 205 1.98 -6.96 8.41
CA LEU A 205 1.50 -5.90 7.54
C LEU A 205 2.69 -5.16 6.92
N ASN A 206 2.72 -5.13 5.58
CA ASN A 206 3.47 -4.12 4.84
C ASN A 206 2.60 -2.86 4.64
N THR A 207 3.17 -1.81 4.07
CA THR A 207 2.49 -0.51 3.88
C THR A 207 1.15 -0.66 3.17
N SER A 208 1.13 -1.36 2.04
CA SER A 208 -0.07 -1.51 1.20
C SER A 208 -1.16 -2.30 1.91
N LYS A 209 -0.82 -3.42 2.56
CA LYS A 209 -1.76 -4.23 3.35
C LYS A 209 -2.32 -3.42 4.52
N ALA A 210 -1.48 -2.65 5.22
CA ALA A 210 -1.91 -1.80 6.32
C ALA A 210 -2.88 -0.71 5.84
N LEU A 211 -2.54 0.01 4.76
CA LEU A 211 -3.40 1.05 4.20
C LEU A 211 -4.76 0.48 3.77
N VAL A 212 -4.80 -0.62 3.00
CA VAL A 212 -6.05 -1.27 2.58
C VAL A 212 -6.88 -1.71 3.79
N LEU A 213 -6.23 -2.27 4.82
CA LEU A 213 -6.92 -2.70 6.03
C LEU A 213 -7.53 -1.51 6.77
N LEU A 214 -6.76 -0.45 6.99
CA LEU A 214 -7.18 0.74 7.73
C LEU A 214 -8.25 1.52 6.99
N THR A 215 -8.10 1.75 5.68
CA THR A 215 -9.11 2.46 4.88
C THR A 215 -10.43 1.69 4.84
N ARG A 216 -10.38 0.36 4.68
CA ARG A 216 -11.58 -0.49 4.68
C ARG A 216 -12.25 -0.57 6.05
N ARG A 217 -11.49 -0.70 7.14
CA ARG A 217 -12.05 -0.91 8.49
C ARG A 217 -12.46 0.39 9.16
N LEU A 218 -11.71 1.47 8.97
CA LEU A 218 -11.92 2.75 9.63
C LEU A 218 -12.61 3.78 8.73
N LYS A 219 -12.82 3.48 7.44
CA LYS A 219 -13.43 4.40 6.45
C LYS A 219 -12.72 5.75 6.36
N ILE A 220 -11.40 5.76 6.54
CA ILE A 220 -10.55 6.95 6.39
C ILE A 220 -9.79 6.91 5.06
N SER A 221 -9.29 8.06 4.60
CA SER A 221 -8.45 8.12 3.40
C SER A 221 -7.08 7.46 3.64
N ALA A 222 -6.42 7.01 2.57
CA ALA A 222 -5.08 6.43 2.66
C ALA A 222 -4.07 7.42 3.25
N ASN A 223 -4.20 8.71 2.95
CA ASN A 223 -3.36 9.76 3.53
C ASN A 223 -3.57 9.89 5.04
N ALA A 224 -4.83 9.92 5.51
CA ALA A 224 -5.13 9.95 6.94
C ALA A 224 -4.60 8.70 7.66
N ALA A 225 -4.75 7.52 7.05
CA ALA A 225 -4.19 6.27 7.59
C ALA A 225 -2.65 6.32 7.69
N MET A 226 -1.96 6.81 6.65
CA MET A 226 -0.51 6.99 6.67
C MET A 226 -0.06 7.98 7.75
N ASN A 227 -0.75 9.10 7.91
CA ASN A 227 -0.45 10.08 8.95
C ASN A 227 -0.63 9.52 10.36
N ALA A 228 -1.69 8.74 10.57
CA ALA A 228 -1.89 8.02 11.83
C ALA A 228 -0.74 7.03 12.09
N MET A 229 -0.34 6.23 11.11
CA MET A 229 0.79 5.31 11.26
C MET A 229 2.10 6.04 11.54
N ASN A 230 2.39 7.14 10.84
CA ASN A 230 3.58 7.96 11.11
C ASN A 230 3.56 8.52 12.54
N THR A 231 2.39 8.99 13.00
CA THR A 231 2.22 9.46 14.38
C THR A 231 2.52 8.33 15.39
N LEU A 232 2.01 7.12 15.15
CA LEU A 232 2.29 5.97 16.01
C LEU A 232 3.77 5.57 16.01
N TYR A 233 4.45 5.68 14.86
CA TYR A 233 5.87 5.44 14.73
C TYR A 233 6.70 6.47 15.52
N LEU A 234 6.39 7.77 15.38
CA LEU A 234 7.02 8.85 16.13
C LEU A 234 6.82 8.69 17.64
N ASN A 235 5.66 8.18 18.06
CA ASN A 235 5.36 7.83 19.44
C ASN A 235 5.93 6.47 19.88
N LYS A 236 6.76 5.81 19.07
CA LYS A 236 7.48 4.56 19.38
C LYS A 236 6.55 3.35 19.60
N ILE A 237 5.30 3.43 19.13
CA ILE A 237 4.28 2.39 19.28
C ILE A 237 4.47 1.29 18.22
N ILE A 238 4.73 1.69 16.97
CA ILE A 238 4.95 0.78 15.84
C ILE A 238 6.35 0.92 15.25
N SER A 239 6.78 -0.05 14.45
CA SER A 239 7.95 0.07 13.57
C SER A 239 7.66 1.01 12.41
N TYR A 240 8.72 1.41 11.69
CA TYR A 240 8.62 2.30 10.54
C TYR A 240 7.56 1.79 9.53
N PRO A 241 6.54 2.60 9.21
CA PRO A 241 5.34 2.09 8.52
C PRO A 241 5.49 2.06 6.99
N ARG A 242 6.59 2.63 6.44
CA ARG A 242 6.89 2.58 5.01
C ARG A 242 7.86 1.44 4.72
N THR A 243 7.29 0.27 4.51
CA THR A 243 8.03 -0.96 4.15
C THR A 243 7.24 -1.83 3.19
N ASP A 244 7.94 -2.53 2.30
CA ASP A 244 7.39 -3.57 1.44
C ASP A 244 7.45 -4.96 2.10
N SER A 245 8.18 -5.09 3.21
CA SER A 245 8.39 -6.36 3.88
C SER A 245 7.12 -6.84 4.58
N ASP A 246 6.75 -8.08 4.32
CA ASP A 246 5.71 -8.81 5.05
C ASP A 246 6.30 -9.97 5.87
N LYS A 247 7.57 -9.86 6.27
CA LYS A 247 8.30 -10.86 7.04
C LYS A 247 8.86 -10.25 8.32
N TYR A 248 8.74 -10.98 9.43
CA TYR A 248 9.51 -10.66 10.63
C TYR A 248 10.97 -11.08 10.41
N GLN A 249 11.92 -10.21 10.76
CA GLN A 249 13.32 -10.60 10.81
C GLN A 249 13.54 -11.65 11.91
N CYS A 250 14.44 -12.61 11.68
CA CYS A 250 14.67 -13.73 12.60
C CYS A 250 14.99 -13.30 14.04
N TYR A 251 15.60 -12.14 14.25
CA TYR A 251 15.91 -11.61 15.60
C TYR A 251 14.75 -10.84 16.25
N ILE A 252 13.75 -10.38 15.48
CA ILE A 252 12.51 -9.77 15.98
C ILE A 252 11.56 -10.84 16.55
N LEU A 253 11.85 -12.12 16.33
CA LEU A 253 11.09 -13.25 16.89
C LEU A 253 11.14 -13.34 18.43
N GLN A 254 11.91 -12.49 19.11
CA GLN A 254 11.85 -12.31 20.57
C GLN A 254 10.56 -11.59 21.05
N TYR A 255 9.74 -11.04 20.15
CA TYR A 255 8.45 -10.48 20.53
C TYR A 255 7.38 -11.59 20.74
N PRO A 256 6.64 -11.59 21.87
CA PRO A 256 5.76 -12.68 22.30
C PRO A 256 4.50 -12.90 21.42
N HIS A 257 4.34 -12.20 20.30
CA HIS A 257 3.15 -12.31 19.46
C HIS A 257 2.99 -13.69 18.79
N ARG A 258 4.09 -14.44 18.55
CA ARG A 258 3.98 -15.86 18.14
C ARG A 258 3.45 -16.76 19.25
N TYR A 259 3.76 -16.46 20.52
CA TYR A 259 3.24 -17.21 21.65
C TYR A 259 1.75 -16.91 21.88
N ARG A 260 1.31 -15.65 21.77
CA ARG A 260 -0.12 -15.30 21.92
C ARG A 260 -1.03 -15.83 20.80
N LEU A 261 -0.54 -15.92 19.57
CA LEU A 261 -1.32 -16.46 18.45
C LEU A 261 -1.42 -18.00 18.44
N ARG A 262 -0.57 -18.71 19.20
CA ARG A 262 -0.71 -20.16 19.42
C ARG A 262 -1.73 -20.51 20.52
N ILE A 263 -2.11 -19.57 21.38
CA ILE A 263 -2.94 -19.82 22.57
C ILE A 263 -4.45 -19.76 22.29
N HIS A 264 -4.89 -19.43 21.07
CA HIS A 264 -6.32 -19.49 20.69
C HIS A 264 -6.70 -20.77 19.90
N ARG A 265 -5.93 -21.85 20.08
CA ARG A 265 -6.48 -23.22 19.99
C ARG A 265 -6.85 -23.62 21.41
N ILE A 266 -8.04 -24.22 21.60
CA ILE A 266 -8.79 -24.45 22.87
C ILE A 266 -9.75 -23.26 23.09
N ILE A 267 -11.07 -23.32 22.88
CA ILE A 267 -12.11 -24.37 22.85
C ILE A 267 -12.97 -24.21 21.59
#